data_AF-A0A852BPK9-F1
#
_entry.id   AF-A0A852BPK9-F1
#
_cell.length_a   1.000
_cell.length_b   1.000
_cell.length_c   1.000
_cell.angle_alpha   90.00
_cell.angle_beta   90.00
_cell.angle_gamma   90.00
#
_symmetry.space_group_name_H-M   'P 1'
#
loop_
_entity.id
_entity.type
_entity.pdbx_description
1 polymer ?
#
loop_
_entity_poly.entity_id
_entity_poly.type
_entity_poly.pdbx_seq_one_letter_code
_entity_poly.pdbx_strand_id
1 'polypeptide(L)'
;MTHLQAGLSPETLEKARLELNENPDTLHQDIQEVRDMVITRPDIGFLRTDDAFILRFLRARKFQHFEAFRLLAQYFEYRQQNLDMFKSFKATDPGIKQALKDGFPGGLANLDHYGRKILVLFAANWDQSRYTLVDILRAILLSLEAMIEDPELQVNGFVLIIDWSNFTFKQASKLTPSMLRLAIEGLQ
;
A
#
# COMPACT_ATOMS: atom_id res chain seq x y z
N MET A 1 -12.45 21.51 10.84
CA MET A 1 -12.00 20.34 10.06
C MET A 1 -11.44 20.85 8.75
N THR A 2 -10.17 20.53 8.46
CA THR A 2 -9.58 20.79 7.15
C THR A 2 -10.21 19.85 6.12
N HIS A 3 -10.23 20.23 4.84
CA HIS A 3 -10.73 19.37 3.76
C HIS A 3 -9.98 18.03 3.67
N LEU A 4 -8.75 17.97 4.20
CA LEU A 4 -7.88 16.79 4.27
C LEU A 4 -8.30 15.76 5.32
N GLN A 5 -9.16 16.15 6.26
CA GLN A 5 -9.77 15.26 7.25
C GLN A 5 -11.22 14.90 6.89
N ALA A 6 -11.72 15.40 5.75
CA ALA A 6 -13.02 15.01 5.26
C ALA A 6 -13.03 13.50 4.97
N GLY A 7 -14.01 12.78 5.54
CA GLY A 7 -14.15 11.34 5.36
C GLY A 7 -13.70 10.48 6.56
N LEU A 8 -13.10 11.07 7.59
CA LEU A 8 -12.83 10.36 8.85
C LEU A 8 -14.02 10.44 9.81
N SER A 9 -14.39 9.30 10.38
CA SER A 9 -15.33 9.18 11.51
C SER A 9 -14.75 9.82 12.78
N PRO A 10 -15.60 10.21 13.76
CA PRO A 10 -15.14 10.74 15.04
C PRO A 10 -14.17 9.81 15.78
N GLU A 11 -14.44 8.50 15.72
CA GLU A 11 -13.60 7.47 16.33
C GLU A 11 -12.22 7.43 15.66
N THR A 12 -12.17 7.49 14.33
CA THR A 12 -10.90 7.47 13.59
C THR A 12 -10.13 8.79 13.71
N LEU A 13 -10.81 9.93 13.84
CA LEU A 13 -10.17 11.21 14.15
C LEU A 13 -9.45 11.15 15.51
N GLU A 14 -10.12 10.61 16.53
CA GLU A 14 -9.51 10.48 17.86
C GLU A 14 -8.35 9.48 17.84
N LYS A 15 -8.48 8.39 17.09
CA LYS A 15 -7.38 7.44 16.87
C LYS A 15 -6.18 8.09 16.17
N ALA A 16 -6.41 8.86 15.11
CA ALA A 16 -5.35 9.57 14.40
C ALA A 16 -4.61 10.56 15.33
N ARG A 17 -5.36 11.29 16.16
CA ARG A 17 -4.80 12.20 17.16
C ARG A 17 -3.96 11.48 18.21
N LEU A 18 -4.48 10.38 18.78
CA LEU A 18 -3.85 9.65 19.88
C LEU A 18 -2.68 8.76 19.44
N GLU A 19 -2.81 8.06 18.32
CA GLU A 19 -1.87 7.03 17.89
C GLU A 19 -0.88 7.50 16.82
N LEU A 20 -1.28 8.48 15.99
CA LEU A 20 -0.46 8.99 14.89
C LEU A 20 0.08 10.40 15.15
N ASN A 21 -0.33 11.06 16.23
CA ASN A 21 -0.01 12.46 16.52
C ASN A 21 -0.53 13.44 15.45
N GLU A 22 -1.62 13.08 14.74
CA GLU A 22 -2.23 13.99 13.76
C GLU A 22 -2.85 15.19 14.48
N ASN A 23 -2.33 16.39 14.20
CA ASN A 23 -2.86 17.64 14.73
C ASN A 23 -3.49 18.48 13.59
N PRO A 24 -4.81 18.72 13.62
CA PRO A 24 -5.49 19.53 12.61
C PRO A 24 -4.91 20.94 12.42
N ASP A 25 -4.37 21.53 13.49
CA ASP A 25 -3.89 22.92 13.50
C ASP A 25 -2.53 23.08 12.84
N THR A 26 -1.70 22.02 12.84
CA THR A 26 -0.35 22.01 12.23
C THR A 26 -0.29 21.27 10.90
N LEU A 27 -1.39 20.64 10.47
CA LEU A 27 -1.42 19.73 9.32
C LEU A 27 -0.79 20.30 8.04
N HIS A 28 -1.08 21.57 7.73
CA HIS A 28 -0.49 22.23 6.55
C HIS A 28 1.01 22.44 6.68
N GLN A 29 1.50 22.75 7.88
CA GLN A 29 2.92 22.89 8.16
C GLN A 29 3.61 21.52 8.07
N ASP A 30 3.03 20.48 8.66
CA ASP A 30 3.58 19.11 8.65
C ASP A 30 3.76 18.59 7.21
N ILE A 31 2.79 18.86 6.34
CA ILE A 31 2.87 18.53 4.91
C ILE A 31 3.96 19.34 4.21
N GLN A 32 4.08 20.63 4.52
CA GLN A 32 5.08 21.49 3.92
C GLN A 32 6.50 21.07 4.29
N GLU A 33 6.76 20.68 5.54
CA GLU A 33 8.08 20.20 5.98
C GLU A 33 8.52 18.95 5.21
N VAL A 34 7.62 18.00 4.94
CA VAL A 34 7.93 16.85 4.08
C VAL A 34 8.20 17.27 2.64
N ARG A 35 7.43 18.22 2.12
CA ARG A 35 7.62 18.75 0.76
C ARG A 35 8.96 19.46 0.60
N ASP A 36 9.41 20.19 1.61
CA ASP A 36 10.70 20.87 1.59
C ASP A 36 11.87 19.89 1.55
N MET A 37 11.71 18.67 2.07
CA MET A 37 12.73 17.62 1.95
C MET A 37 12.79 17.00 0.54
N VAL A 38 11.70 17.02 -0.24
CA VAL A 38 11.66 16.48 -1.62
C VAL A 38 12.73 17.11 -2.51
N ILE A 39 12.98 18.41 -2.38
CA ILE A 39 13.98 19.11 -3.21
C ILE A 39 15.42 18.66 -2.94
N THR A 40 15.66 18.00 -1.80
CA THR A 40 17.00 17.52 -1.40
C THR A 40 17.42 16.23 -2.11
N ARG A 41 16.47 15.54 -2.80
CA ARG A 41 16.70 14.30 -3.53
C ARG A 41 16.34 14.43 -5.02
N PRO A 42 17.07 15.26 -5.80
CA PRO A 42 16.78 15.47 -7.22
C PRO A 42 17.00 14.22 -8.09
N ASP A 43 17.66 13.19 -7.55
CA ASP A 43 17.87 11.90 -8.20
C ASP A 43 16.60 11.04 -8.24
N ILE A 44 15.58 11.36 -7.44
CA ILE A 44 14.28 10.65 -7.43
C ILE A 44 13.26 11.47 -8.24
N GLY A 45 12.66 10.85 -9.26
CA GLY A 45 11.46 11.35 -9.92
C GLY A 45 10.20 11.25 -9.05
N PHE A 46 9.97 12.25 -8.18
CA PHE A 46 8.74 12.38 -7.41
C PHE A 46 7.58 12.83 -8.32
N LEU A 47 6.73 11.90 -8.73
CA LEU A 47 5.65 12.18 -9.69
C LEU A 47 4.40 12.81 -9.05
N ARG A 48 4.29 12.79 -7.71
CA ARG A 48 3.11 13.26 -6.99
C ARG A 48 3.49 13.73 -5.57
N THR A 49 3.07 14.95 -5.21
CA THR A 49 3.40 15.62 -3.94
C THR A 49 2.28 16.54 -3.43
N ASP A 50 1.04 16.34 -3.89
CA ASP A 50 -0.13 17.03 -3.35
C ASP A 50 -0.38 16.66 -1.88
N ASP A 51 -1.08 17.55 -1.16
CA ASP A 51 -1.34 17.43 0.28
C ASP A 51 -1.93 16.07 0.67
N ALA A 52 -2.96 15.61 -0.05
CA ALA A 52 -3.61 14.34 0.21
C ALA A 52 -2.69 13.14 -0.01
N PHE A 53 -1.73 13.24 -0.94
CA PHE A 53 -0.75 12.20 -1.18
C PHE A 53 0.32 12.16 -0.09
N ILE A 54 0.91 13.31 0.26
CA ILE A 54 1.92 13.40 1.34
C ILE A 54 1.35 12.96 2.68
N LEU A 55 0.09 13.30 2.96
CA LEU A 55 -0.59 12.95 4.20
C LEU A 55 -0.62 11.42 4.47
N ARG A 56 -0.68 10.60 3.42
CA ARG A 56 -0.59 9.13 3.54
C ARG A 56 0.70 8.70 4.24
N PHE A 57 1.81 9.33 3.88
CA PHE A 57 3.14 9.02 4.41
C PHE A 57 3.32 9.56 5.83
N LEU A 58 2.79 10.75 6.11
CA LEU A 58 2.75 11.30 7.47
C LEU A 58 1.97 10.38 8.42
N ARG A 59 0.75 9.95 8.03
CA ARG A 59 -0.06 9.01 8.81
C ARG A 59 0.67 7.67 9.01
N ALA A 60 1.24 7.11 7.95
CA ALA A 60 1.99 5.84 8.00
C ALA A 60 3.26 5.89 8.87
N ARG A 61 3.77 7.09 9.19
CA ARG A 61 4.95 7.31 10.03
C ARG A 61 4.66 8.16 11.26
N LYS A 62 3.40 8.22 11.70
CA LYS A 62 2.97 8.88 12.95
C LYS A 62 3.48 10.33 13.06
N PHE A 63 3.43 11.04 11.93
CA PHE A 63 3.86 12.42 11.80
C PHE A 63 5.34 12.66 12.16
N GLN A 64 6.18 11.63 12.07
CA GLN A 64 7.63 11.78 12.07
C GLN A 64 8.09 12.22 10.68
N HIS A 65 8.30 13.52 10.47
CA HIS A 65 8.47 14.12 9.13
C HIS A 65 9.61 13.50 8.32
N PHE A 66 10.78 13.30 8.94
CA PHE A 66 11.93 12.70 8.26
C PHE A 66 11.64 11.24 7.85
N GLU A 67 10.95 10.49 8.70
CA GLU A 67 10.56 9.11 8.40
C GLU A 67 9.49 9.03 7.31
N ALA A 68 8.53 9.97 7.32
CA ALA A 68 7.53 10.12 6.26
C ALA A 68 8.19 10.44 4.92
N PHE A 69 9.15 11.37 4.92
CA PHE A 69 9.94 11.67 3.73
C PHE A 69 10.75 10.46 3.25
N ARG A 70 11.41 9.73 4.16
CA ARG A 70 12.15 8.50 3.83
C ARG A 70 11.24 7.47 3.16
N LEU A 71 10.03 7.26 3.67
CA LEU A 71 9.04 6.37 3.06
C LEU A 71 8.57 6.86 1.69
N LEU A 72 8.32 8.18 1.54
CA LEU A 72 7.94 8.80 0.28
C LEU A 72 9.03 8.61 -0.79
N ALA A 73 10.29 8.81 -0.43
CA ALA A 73 11.45 8.59 -1.30
C ALA A 73 11.52 7.12 -1.73
N GLN A 74 11.46 6.18 -0.78
CA GLN A 74 11.50 4.74 -1.05
C GLN A 74 10.36 4.29 -1.96
N TYR A 75 9.15 4.84 -1.78
CA TYR A 75 7.99 4.55 -2.62
C TYR A 75 8.24 4.85 -4.10
N PHE A 76 8.91 5.96 -4.42
CA PHE A 76 9.23 6.33 -5.80
C PHE A 76 10.50 5.63 -6.32
N GLU A 77 11.53 5.47 -5.49
CA GLU A 77 12.74 4.70 -5.82
C GLU A 77 12.37 3.25 -6.20
N TYR A 78 11.53 2.60 -5.40
CA TYR A 78 11.08 1.23 -5.66
C TYR A 78 10.41 1.11 -7.03
N ARG A 79 9.60 2.10 -7.42
CA ARG A 79 8.97 2.13 -8.76
C ARG A 79 9.97 2.34 -9.88
N GLN A 80 10.95 3.22 -9.69
CA GLN A 80 11.99 3.50 -10.67
C GLN A 80 12.94 2.31 -10.87
N GLN A 81 13.23 1.58 -9.80
CA GLN A 81 14.10 0.40 -9.84
C GLN A 81 13.38 -0.84 -10.38
N ASN A 82 12.05 -0.92 -10.24
CA ASN A 82 11.25 -2.08 -10.61
C ASN A 82 10.22 -1.76 -11.72
N LEU A 83 10.65 -1.09 -12.80
CA LEU A 83 9.75 -0.64 -13.88
C LEU A 83 8.87 -1.74 -14.46
N ASP A 84 9.36 -2.97 -14.54
CA ASP A 84 8.59 -4.11 -15.05
C ASP A 84 7.37 -4.44 -14.17
N MET A 85 7.44 -4.20 -12.85
CA MET A 85 6.28 -4.36 -11.95
C MET A 85 5.17 -3.36 -12.25
N PHE A 86 5.55 -2.13 -12.63
CA PHE A 86 4.63 -1.01 -12.79
C PHE A 86 4.28 -0.71 -14.25
N LYS A 87 4.81 -1.50 -15.21
CA LYS A 87 4.42 -1.43 -16.62
C LYS A 87 2.94 -1.82 -16.75
N SER A 88 2.16 -1.02 -17.48
CA SER A 88 0.72 -1.26 -17.68
C SER A 88 -0.05 -1.54 -16.38
N PHE A 89 0.33 -0.90 -15.27
CA PHE A 89 -0.21 -1.13 -13.92
C PHE A 89 -1.66 -0.64 -13.78
N LYS A 90 -2.60 -1.45 -14.28
CA LYS A 90 -4.04 -1.18 -14.35
C LYS A 90 -4.80 -2.48 -14.17
N ALA A 91 -6.01 -2.41 -13.61
CA ALA A 91 -6.87 -3.58 -13.40
C ALA A 91 -7.30 -4.28 -14.71
N THR A 92 -7.08 -3.67 -15.86
CA THR A 92 -7.35 -4.24 -17.19
C THR A 92 -6.19 -5.05 -17.76
N ASP A 93 -4.99 -4.98 -17.16
CA ASP A 93 -3.86 -5.84 -17.52
C ASP A 93 -4.27 -7.32 -17.37
N PRO A 94 -4.04 -8.19 -18.36
CA PRO A 94 -4.57 -9.56 -18.33
C PRO A 94 -4.16 -10.36 -17.10
N GLY A 95 -2.90 -10.24 -16.66
CA GLY A 95 -2.38 -10.96 -15.50
C GLY A 95 -3.00 -10.45 -14.20
N ILE A 96 -2.99 -9.13 -14.01
CA ILE A 96 -3.61 -8.49 -12.84
C ILE A 96 -5.10 -8.80 -12.79
N LYS A 97 -5.82 -8.63 -13.90
CA LYS A 97 -7.26 -8.88 -14.00
C LYS A 97 -7.60 -10.32 -13.63
N GLN A 98 -6.78 -11.27 -14.09
CA GLN A 98 -7.03 -12.67 -13.82
C GLN A 98 -6.75 -13.01 -12.34
N ALA A 99 -5.64 -12.52 -11.79
CA ALA A 99 -5.32 -12.66 -10.37
C ALA A 99 -6.43 -12.10 -9.47
N LEU A 100 -6.93 -10.89 -9.76
CA LEU A 100 -8.03 -10.26 -9.01
C LEU A 100 -9.32 -11.09 -9.10
N LYS A 101 -9.67 -11.60 -10.28
CA LYS A 101 -10.86 -12.45 -10.47
C LYS A 101 -10.77 -13.76 -9.69
N ASP A 102 -9.58 -14.32 -9.56
CA ASP A 102 -9.34 -15.56 -8.83
C ASP A 102 -9.11 -15.32 -7.32
N GLY A 103 -9.24 -14.08 -6.84
CA GLY A 103 -9.14 -13.74 -5.42
C GLY A 103 -7.71 -13.55 -4.91
N PHE A 104 -6.80 -13.05 -5.74
CA PHE A 104 -5.42 -12.72 -5.37
C PHE A 104 -5.14 -11.20 -5.51
N PRO A 105 -5.40 -10.39 -4.47
CA PRO A 105 -6.04 -10.77 -3.20
C PRO A 105 -7.58 -10.67 -3.27
N GLY A 106 -8.25 -11.42 -2.41
CA GLY A 106 -9.68 -11.23 -2.12
C GLY A 106 -9.85 -10.23 -0.98
N GLY A 107 -10.80 -9.31 -1.09
CA GLY A 107 -11.16 -8.38 -0.02
C GLY A 107 -12.45 -8.79 0.67
N LEU A 108 -12.46 -8.90 2.00
CA LEU A 108 -13.70 -9.14 2.74
C LEU A 108 -14.54 -7.87 2.78
N ALA A 109 -15.87 -8.02 2.79
CA ALA A 109 -16.79 -6.90 2.87
C ALA A 109 -16.65 -6.15 4.21
N ASN A 110 -16.57 -6.92 5.31
CA ASN A 110 -16.44 -6.38 6.66
C ASN A 110 -14.99 -6.00 6.99
N LEU A 111 -14.87 -5.01 7.87
CA LEU A 111 -13.62 -4.67 8.55
C LEU A 111 -13.44 -5.56 9.78
N ASP A 112 -12.23 -5.63 10.32
CA ASP A 112 -12.02 -6.24 11.63
C ASP A 112 -12.44 -5.29 12.77
N HIS A 113 -12.31 -5.74 14.02
CA HIS A 113 -12.69 -4.96 15.20
C HIS A 113 -11.79 -3.74 15.47
N TYR A 114 -10.71 -3.55 14.72
CA TYR A 114 -9.87 -2.35 14.74
C TYR A 114 -10.13 -1.41 13.55
N GLY A 115 -11.15 -1.70 12.73
CA GLY A 115 -11.47 -0.93 11.52
C GLY A 115 -10.55 -1.23 10.33
N ARG A 116 -9.77 -2.32 10.38
CA ARG A 116 -8.81 -2.66 9.32
C ARG A 116 -9.50 -3.38 8.17
N LYS A 117 -9.08 -3.09 6.93
CA LYS A 117 -9.50 -3.88 5.77
C LYS A 117 -8.83 -5.26 5.79
N ILE A 118 -9.62 -6.31 5.62
CA ILE A 118 -9.12 -7.69 5.61
C ILE A 118 -8.95 -8.16 4.16
N LEU A 119 -7.72 -8.53 3.82
CA LEU A 119 -7.33 -9.18 2.58
C LEU A 119 -7.03 -10.66 2.85
N VAL A 120 -7.48 -11.54 1.97
CA VAL A 120 -7.28 -12.99 2.07
C VAL A 120 -6.65 -13.53 0.79
N LEU A 121 -5.68 -14.44 0.96
CA LEU A 121 -5.09 -15.23 -0.12
C LEU A 121 -5.19 -16.70 0.24
N PHE A 122 -5.77 -17.50 -0.67
CA PHE A 122 -5.74 -18.96 -0.58
C PHE A 122 -4.64 -19.48 -1.49
N ALA A 123 -3.43 -19.69 -0.97
CA ALA A 123 -2.24 -19.93 -1.79
C ALA A 123 -2.38 -21.15 -2.72
N ALA A 124 -3.12 -22.17 -2.30
CA ALA A 124 -3.39 -23.37 -3.10
C ALA A 124 -4.19 -23.09 -4.38
N ASN A 125 -4.99 -22.02 -4.42
CA ASN A 125 -5.81 -21.65 -5.57
C ASN A 125 -5.00 -21.01 -6.71
N TRP A 126 -3.70 -20.78 -6.52
CA TRP A 126 -2.86 -20.20 -7.56
C TRP A 126 -2.63 -21.22 -8.69
N ASP A 127 -3.28 -20.94 -9.83
CA ASP A 127 -3.05 -21.63 -11.09
C ASP A 127 -1.93 -20.96 -11.90
N GLN A 128 -0.73 -21.52 -11.78
CA GLN A 128 0.48 -21.06 -12.47
C GLN A 128 0.39 -21.08 -14.00
N SER A 129 -0.57 -21.80 -14.58
CA SER A 129 -0.74 -21.84 -16.04
C SER A 129 -1.42 -20.59 -16.60
N ARG A 130 -2.09 -19.81 -15.73
CA ARG A 130 -2.92 -18.67 -16.13
C ARG A 130 -2.22 -17.33 -15.92
N TYR A 131 -1.44 -17.20 -14.84
CA TYR A 131 -0.72 -15.99 -14.49
C TYR A 131 0.41 -16.27 -13.49
N THR A 132 1.35 -15.34 -13.40
CA THR A 132 2.56 -15.48 -12.59
C THR A 132 2.36 -15.00 -11.16
N LEU A 133 3.29 -15.34 -10.26
CA LEU A 133 3.32 -14.72 -8.93
C LEU A 133 3.60 -13.22 -9.01
N VAL A 134 4.34 -12.75 -10.02
CA VAL A 134 4.52 -11.31 -10.27
C VAL A 134 3.17 -10.64 -10.54
N ASP A 135 2.27 -11.28 -11.30
CA ASP A 135 0.92 -10.76 -11.52
C ASP A 135 0.10 -10.71 -10.23
N ILE A 136 0.25 -11.70 -9.33
CA ILE A 136 -0.34 -11.67 -7.99
C ILE A 136 0.20 -10.48 -7.19
N LEU A 137 1.52 -10.27 -7.15
CA LEU A 137 2.13 -9.15 -6.44
C LEU A 137 1.66 -7.80 -7.00
N ARG A 138 1.59 -7.67 -8.33
CA ARG A 138 1.05 -6.47 -9.00
C ARG A 138 -0.42 -6.24 -8.63
N ALA A 139 -1.23 -7.29 -8.56
CA ALA A 139 -2.62 -7.19 -8.13
C ALA A 139 -2.77 -6.79 -6.65
N ILE A 140 -1.91 -7.29 -5.76
CA ILE A 140 -1.86 -6.87 -4.35
C ILE A 140 -1.50 -5.39 -4.25
N LEU A 141 -0.40 -4.96 -4.88
CA LEU A 141 0.02 -3.56 -4.87
C LEU A 141 -1.06 -2.65 -5.44
N LEU A 142 -1.72 -3.04 -6.53
CA LEU A 142 -2.80 -2.24 -7.13
C LEU A 142 -4.01 -2.13 -6.18
N SER A 143 -4.33 -3.22 -5.48
CA SER A 143 -5.41 -3.23 -4.48
C SER A 143 -5.07 -2.32 -3.30
N LEU A 144 -3.82 -2.35 -2.81
CA LEU A 144 -3.36 -1.48 -1.74
C LEU A 144 -3.39 0.00 -2.17
N GLU A 145 -2.92 0.33 -3.38
CA GLU A 145 -2.99 1.69 -3.93
C GLU A 145 -4.41 2.24 -3.96
N ALA A 146 -5.38 1.43 -4.37
CA ALA A 146 -6.79 1.83 -4.36
C ALA A 146 -7.35 1.98 -2.94
N MET A 147 -6.95 1.10 -2.01
CA MET A 147 -7.42 1.14 -0.61
C MET A 147 -6.91 2.36 0.15
N ILE A 148 -5.64 2.76 -0.05
CA ILE A 148 -5.06 3.93 0.64
C ILE A 148 -5.59 5.27 0.11
N GLU A 149 -6.49 5.27 -0.88
CA GLU A 149 -7.27 6.47 -1.22
C GLU A 149 -8.30 6.80 -0.15
N ASP A 150 -8.77 5.81 0.61
CA ASP A 150 -9.69 5.97 1.73
C ASP A 150 -8.94 6.46 3.00
N PRO A 151 -9.26 7.67 3.52
CA PRO A 151 -8.66 8.18 4.75
C PRO A 151 -8.83 7.24 5.96
N GLU A 152 -9.95 6.52 6.06
CA GLU A 152 -10.19 5.56 7.15
C GLU A 152 -9.12 4.46 7.15
N LEU A 153 -8.77 3.95 5.98
CA LEU A 153 -7.78 2.89 5.83
C LEU A 153 -6.34 3.41 5.98
N GLN A 154 -6.08 4.70 5.77
CA GLN A 154 -4.77 5.29 6.08
C GLN A 154 -4.49 5.32 7.58
N VAL A 155 -5.52 5.48 8.41
CA VAL A 155 -5.41 5.49 9.87
C VAL A 155 -5.50 4.08 10.45
N ASN A 156 -6.46 3.29 9.98
CA ASN A 156 -6.71 1.97 10.54
C ASN A 156 -5.76 0.90 9.98
N GLY A 157 -5.43 0.98 8.69
CA GLY A 157 -4.58 0.02 8.00
C GLY A 157 -5.34 -1.20 7.49
N PHE A 158 -4.58 -2.25 7.19
CA PHE A 158 -5.08 -3.49 6.59
C PHE A 158 -4.44 -4.72 7.25
N VAL A 159 -5.06 -5.88 7.06
CA VAL A 159 -4.55 -7.19 7.47
C VAL A 159 -4.54 -8.11 6.27
N LEU A 160 -3.39 -8.76 6.05
CA LEU A 160 -3.25 -9.80 5.03
C LEU A 160 -3.24 -11.17 5.70
N ILE A 161 -4.22 -12.01 5.37
CA ILE A 161 -4.30 -13.40 5.81
C ILE A 161 -3.93 -14.29 4.63
N ILE A 162 -2.94 -15.16 4.81
CA ILE A 162 -2.51 -16.10 3.78
C ILE A 162 -2.76 -17.51 4.30
N ASP A 163 -3.71 -18.20 3.68
CA ASP A 163 -3.98 -19.62 3.90
C ASP A 163 -3.05 -20.45 3.02
N TRP A 164 -2.13 -21.16 3.67
CA TRP A 164 -1.17 -22.07 3.05
C TRP A 164 -1.65 -23.52 2.99
N SER A 165 -2.86 -23.81 3.45
CA SER A 165 -3.45 -25.15 3.40
C SER A 165 -3.48 -25.66 1.97
N ASN A 166 -3.04 -26.90 1.77
CA ASN A 166 -2.94 -27.55 0.46
C ASN A 166 -1.99 -26.89 -0.54
N PHE A 167 -1.12 -25.97 -0.11
CA PHE A 167 -0.08 -25.42 -0.98
C PHE A 167 0.93 -26.51 -1.35
N THR A 168 1.12 -26.72 -2.65
CA THR A 168 1.88 -27.87 -3.16
C THR A 168 3.38 -27.55 -3.31
N PHE A 169 4.23 -28.59 -3.27
CA PHE A 169 5.65 -28.44 -3.64
C PHE A 169 5.86 -27.92 -5.06
N LYS A 170 4.94 -28.25 -6.00
CA LYS A 170 4.94 -27.70 -7.35
C LYS A 170 4.73 -26.17 -7.36
N GLN A 171 3.94 -25.64 -6.43
CA GLN A 171 3.80 -24.19 -6.23
C GLN A 171 4.99 -23.59 -5.53
N ALA A 172 5.49 -24.24 -4.48
CA ALA A 172 6.69 -23.78 -3.78
C ALA A 172 7.92 -23.66 -4.70
N SER A 173 8.11 -24.61 -5.63
CA SER A 173 9.27 -24.62 -6.54
C SER A 173 9.32 -23.46 -7.53
N LYS A 174 8.24 -22.68 -7.66
CA LYS A 174 8.19 -21.46 -8.47
C LYS A 174 8.49 -20.18 -7.70
N LEU A 175 8.61 -20.26 -6.38
CA LEU A 175 9.00 -19.12 -5.55
C LEU A 175 10.52 -18.97 -5.61
N THR A 176 11.01 -17.89 -6.22
CA THR A 176 12.45 -17.58 -6.22
C THR A 176 12.78 -16.59 -5.08
N PRO A 177 14.01 -16.62 -4.56
CA PRO A 177 14.45 -15.62 -3.57
C PRO A 177 14.30 -14.18 -4.06
N SER A 178 14.53 -13.92 -5.36
CA SER A 178 14.35 -12.59 -5.95
C SER A 178 12.89 -12.13 -5.93
N MET A 179 11.93 -13.02 -6.18
CA MET A 179 10.50 -12.69 -6.11
C MET A 179 10.05 -12.43 -4.68
N LEU A 180 10.53 -13.23 -3.71
CA LEU A 180 10.23 -13.02 -2.30
C LEU A 180 10.81 -11.69 -1.81
N ARG A 181 12.03 -11.36 -2.21
CA ARG A 181 12.65 -10.07 -1.92
C ARG A 181 11.82 -8.92 -2.50
N LEU A 182 11.40 -9.02 -3.75
CA LEU A 182 10.56 -8.02 -4.40
C LEU A 182 9.24 -7.80 -3.66
N ALA A 183 8.62 -8.88 -3.18
CA ALA A 183 7.40 -8.81 -2.38
C ALA A 183 7.62 -8.14 -1.02
N ILE A 184 8.73 -8.47 -0.34
CA ILE A 184 9.09 -7.88 0.95
C ILE A 184 9.35 -6.38 0.79
N GLU A 185 10.19 -6.00 -0.18
CA GLU A 185 10.54 -4.59 -0.44
C GLU A 185 9.31 -3.76 -0.87
N GLY A 186 8.35 -4.37 -1.58
CA GLY A 186 7.12 -3.68 -1.97
C GLY A 186 6.10 -3.47 -0.85
N LEU A 187 6.25 -4.17 0.29
CA LEU A 187 5.32 -4.12 1.43
C LEU A 187 5.88 -3.40 2.68
N GLN A 188 7.15 -3.01 2.69
CA GLN A 188 7.84 -2.34 3.80
C GLN A 188 7.88 -0.81 3.62
#